data_AF-A0A941NGU2-F1
#
_entry.id   AF-A0A941NGU2-F1
#
_cell.length_a   1.000
_cell.length_b   1.000
_cell.length_c   1.000
_cell.angle_alpha   90.00
_cell.angle_beta   90.00
_cell.angle_gamma   90.00
#
_symmetry.space_group_name_H-M   'P 1'
#
loop_
_entity.id
_entity.type
_entity.pdbx_description
1 polymer ?
#
loop_
_entity_poly.entity_id
_entity_poly.type
_entity_poly.pdbx_seq_one_letter_code
_entity_poly.pdbx_strand_id
1 'polypeptide(L)'
;MIFLFIGQALLLGHARSTPLRYAVLYESSWRLAVETLLCTLVALSVWTLCRFGAHLFAPQAASLSRWLAIPLTTISFAAAAQLRAGTLLHLLKRSVVIFFAFLLPPLIFFAVVTILFAAFDHWQPSLALCGLQGLLLLVGINASYRGGDEWRPLWRRRAEFLAAILLPPLALLGVLALHIRVGHYGFTGPRIIAMALMFLFIAYALTYAGAALISLGGGRWMARIERINLPMAFVVMSLCATLASPLGDPVRLAVANQNWRMLHGRIAPEAFDYAYLRYSGLKFGRAVLEGPR
;
A
#
# COMPACT_ATOMS: atom_id res chain seq x y z
N MET A 1 0.73 5.96 8.84
CA MET A 1 -0.71 5.72 8.53
C MET A 1 -1.06 4.24 8.49
N ILE A 2 -0.44 3.41 7.63
CA ILE A 2 -0.78 1.97 7.51
C ILE A 2 -0.69 1.22 8.84
N PHE A 3 0.38 1.44 9.63
CA PHE A 3 0.53 0.84 10.96
C PHE A 3 -0.66 1.11 11.88
N LEU A 4 -1.09 2.38 11.96
CA LEU A 4 -2.23 2.81 12.79
C LEU A 4 -3.55 2.22 12.28
N PHE A 5 -3.72 2.16 10.96
CA PHE A 5 -4.90 1.55 10.33
C PHE A 5 -5.02 0.07 10.71
N ILE A 6 -3.94 -0.70 10.57
CA ILE A 6 -3.94 -2.13 10.90
C ILE A 6 -4.15 -2.33 12.40
N GLY A 7 -3.43 -1.59 13.25
CA GLY A 7 -3.59 -1.67 14.70
C GLY A 7 -5.02 -1.37 15.14
N GLN A 8 -5.64 -0.33 14.60
CA GLN A 8 -7.02 0.03 14.89
C GLN A 8 -8.01 -1.04 14.40
N ALA A 9 -7.81 -1.61 13.21
CA ALA A 9 -8.65 -2.68 12.69
C ALA A 9 -8.59 -3.94 13.58
N LEU A 10 -7.40 -4.30 14.07
CA LEU A 10 -7.20 -5.41 15.01
C LEU A 10 -7.89 -5.16 16.36
N LEU A 11 -7.73 -3.96 16.93
CA LEU A 11 -8.38 -3.59 18.20
C LEU A 11 -9.91 -3.61 18.09
N LEU A 12 -10.46 -3.06 17.01
CA LEU A 12 -11.90 -3.09 16.74
C LEU A 12 -12.42 -4.52 16.55
N GLY A 13 -11.64 -5.38 15.88
CA GLY A 13 -12.01 -6.79 15.71
C GLY A 13 -12.00 -7.56 17.03
N HIS A 14 -10.99 -7.34 17.86
CA HIS A 14 -10.87 -7.96 19.18
C HIS A 14 -11.98 -7.52 20.13
N ALA A 15 -12.31 -6.22 20.16
CA ALA A 15 -13.40 -5.70 20.97
C ALA A 15 -14.79 -6.28 20.60
N ARG A 16 -14.96 -6.76 19.36
CA ARG A 16 -16.21 -7.33 18.87
C ARG A 16 -16.29 -8.85 18.96
N SER A 17 -15.17 -9.55 19.06
CA SER A 17 -15.16 -11.02 19.13
C SER A 17 -13.91 -11.56 19.84
N THR A 18 -14.16 -12.40 20.85
CA THR A 18 -13.16 -13.21 21.56
C THR A 18 -13.71 -14.65 21.69
N PRO A 19 -13.10 -15.66 21.02
CA PRO A 19 -11.90 -15.61 20.18
C PRO A 19 -12.10 -14.83 18.87
N LEU A 20 -11.00 -14.33 18.32
CA LEU A 20 -10.98 -13.44 17.16
C LEU A 20 -11.43 -14.19 15.88
N ARG A 21 -12.55 -13.79 15.29
CA ARG A 21 -13.07 -14.37 14.04
C ARG A 21 -12.64 -13.55 12.83
N TYR A 22 -12.20 -14.21 11.76
CA TYR A 22 -11.77 -13.54 10.52
C TYR A 22 -12.88 -12.66 9.92
N ALA A 23 -14.13 -13.13 9.89
CA ALA A 23 -15.25 -12.35 9.39
C ALA A 23 -15.41 -10.99 10.10
N VAL A 24 -15.13 -10.92 11.41
CA VAL A 24 -15.21 -9.69 12.21
C VAL A 24 -14.04 -8.76 11.91
N LEU A 25 -12.83 -9.30 11.68
CA LEU A 25 -11.67 -8.55 11.21
C LEU A 25 -11.89 -7.99 9.80
N TYR A 26 -12.43 -8.80 8.91
CA TYR A 26 -12.79 -8.39 7.56
C TYR A 26 -13.79 -7.23 7.61
N GLU A 27 -14.87 -7.37 8.39
CA GLU A 27 -15.87 -6.32 8.54
C GLU A 27 -15.28 -5.02 9.12
N SER A 28 -14.47 -5.16 10.16
CA SER A 28 -13.87 -4.00 10.86
C SER A 28 -12.85 -3.28 9.98
N SER A 29 -12.03 -4.01 9.23
CA SER A 29 -11.03 -3.43 8.33
C SER A 29 -11.66 -2.71 7.14
N TRP A 30 -12.64 -3.31 6.46
CA TRP A 30 -13.35 -2.64 5.36
C TRP A 30 -14.15 -1.43 5.81
N ARG A 31 -14.82 -1.51 6.97
CA ARG A 31 -15.53 -0.37 7.54
C ARG A 31 -14.57 0.77 7.86
N LEU A 32 -13.43 0.47 8.50
CA LEU A 32 -12.42 1.47 8.80
C LEU A 32 -11.81 2.07 7.52
N ALA A 33 -11.59 1.27 6.47
CA ALA A 33 -11.05 1.74 5.20
C ALA A 33 -12.00 2.75 4.54
N VAL A 34 -13.29 2.44 4.49
CA VAL A 34 -14.32 3.33 3.92
C VAL A 34 -14.47 4.59 4.75
N GLU A 35 -14.45 4.46 6.09
CA GLU A 35 -14.52 5.60 6.99
C GLU A 35 -13.31 6.54 6.82
N THR A 36 -12.09 6.00 6.83
CA THR A 36 -10.87 6.79 6.62
C THR A 36 -10.84 7.45 5.25
N LEU A 37 -11.31 6.77 4.20
CA LEU A 37 -11.46 7.35 2.86
C LEU A 37 -12.45 8.51 2.87
N LEU A 38 -13.64 8.33 3.44
CA LEU A 38 -14.68 9.35 3.52
C LEU A 38 -14.15 10.58 4.27
N CYS A 39 -13.57 10.37 5.45
CA CYS A 39 -12.98 11.45 6.24
C CYS A 39 -11.88 12.19 5.49
N THR A 40 -11.04 11.47 4.74
CA THR A 40 -9.99 12.07 3.91
C THR A 40 -10.59 12.90 2.77
N LEU A 41 -11.63 12.38 2.09
CA LEU A 41 -12.32 13.12 1.02
C LEU A 41 -13.00 14.38 1.54
N VAL A 42 -13.69 14.31 2.68
CA VAL A 42 -14.31 15.50 3.27
C VAL A 42 -13.25 16.51 3.68
N ALA A 43 -12.16 16.07 4.31
CA ALA A 43 -11.06 16.95 4.64
C ALA A 43 -10.48 17.62 3.39
N LEU A 44 -10.19 16.85 2.34
CA LEU A 44 -9.71 17.39 1.07
C LEU A 44 -10.68 18.41 0.46
N SER A 45 -11.99 18.13 0.46
CA SER A 45 -13.02 19.04 -0.02
C SER A 45 -13.06 20.35 0.77
N VAL A 46 -12.95 20.30 2.10
CA VAL A 46 -12.85 21.51 2.94
C VAL A 46 -11.60 22.30 2.57
N TRP A 47 -10.44 21.63 2.47
CA TRP A 47 -9.18 22.28 2.11
C TRP A 47 -9.21 22.89 0.70
N THR A 48 -9.83 22.24 -0.28
CA THR A 48 -9.96 22.78 -1.65
C THR A 48 -10.91 23.97 -1.68
N LEU A 49 -12.05 23.91 -0.99
CA LEU A 49 -12.99 25.02 -0.88
C LEU A 49 -12.36 26.24 -0.20
N CYS A 50 -11.65 26.05 0.92
CA CYS A 50 -10.94 27.14 1.60
C CYS A 50 -9.86 27.77 0.72
N ARG A 51 -9.09 26.96 -0.04
CA ARG A 51 -8.11 27.48 -1.00
C ARG A 51 -8.76 28.25 -2.14
N PHE A 52 -9.85 27.74 -2.69
CA PHE A 52 -10.60 28.41 -3.74
C PHE A 52 -11.14 29.76 -3.26
N GLY A 53 -11.72 29.82 -2.06
CA GLY A 53 -12.12 31.08 -1.43
C GLY A 53 -10.95 32.05 -1.27
N ALA A 54 -9.77 31.58 -0.85
CA ALA A 54 -8.58 32.43 -0.73
C ALA A 54 -8.05 32.96 -2.07
N HIS A 55 -8.40 32.36 -3.21
CA HIS A 55 -8.10 32.90 -4.53
C HIS A 55 -9.14 33.93 -4.99
N LEU A 56 -10.38 33.79 -4.55
CA LEU A 56 -11.47 34.75 -4.81
C LEU A 56 -11.32 36.04 -4.00
N PHE A 57 -10.82 35.94 -2.78
CA PHE A 57 -10.54 37.07 -1.91
C PHE A 57 -9.06 37.47 -2.02
N ALA A 58 -8.75 38.75 -1.80
CA ALA A 58 -7.39 39.29 -1.90
C ALA A 58 -6.35 38.44 -1.13
N PRO A 59 -5.06 38.47 -1.50
CA PRO A 59 -4.01 37.62 -0.90
C PRO A 59 -3.90 37.72 0.64
N GLN A 60 -4.41 38.78 1.27
CA GLN A 60 -4.51 38.88 2.73
C GLN A 60 -5.47 37.85 3.35
N ALA A 61 -6.40 37.26 2.58
CA ALA A 61 -7.35 36.23 3.02
C ALA A 61 -6.77 34.80 3.06
N ALA A 62 -5.55 34.59 2.57
CA ALA A 62 -4.91 33.27 2.55
C ALA A 62 -4.48 32.74 3.93
N SER A 63 -4.33 33.63 4.91
CA SER A 63 -4.14 33.25 6.32
C SER A 63 -5.47 32.80 6.92
N LEU A 64 -6.55 33.57 6.71
CA LEU A 64 -7.90 33.29 7.20
C LEU A 64 -8.44 31.94 6.70
N SER A 65 -8.18 31.59 5.43
CA SER A 65 -8.60 30.30 4.87
C SER A 65 -7.97 29.08 5.55
N ARG A 66 -6.70 29.18 5.98
CA ARG A 66 -6.03 28.12 6.76
C ARG A 66 -6.60 28.01 8.17
N TRP A 67 -6.86 29.14 8.82
CA TRP A 67 -7.48 29.18 10.14
C TRP A 67 -8.92 28.65 10.15
N LEU A 68 -9.66 28.80 9.05
CA LEU A 68 -11.01 28.22 8.88
C LEU A 68 -10.95 26.72 8.55
N ALA A 69 -9.99 26.26 7.75
CA ALA A 69 -9.90 24.86 7.34
C ALA A 69 -9.72 23.89 8.53
N ILE A 70 -8.96 24.28 9.55
CA ILE A 70 -8.68 23.42 10.73
C ILE A 70 -9.96 23.10 11.56
N PRO A 71 -10.76 24.08 12.01
CA PRO A 71 -12.01 23.78 12.72
C PRO A 71 -13.05 23.12 11.79
N LEU A 72 -13.15 23.52 10.51
CA LEU A 72 -14.06 22.90 9.55
C LEU A 72 -13.73 21.42 9.30
N THR A 73 -12.45 21.07 9.18
CA THR A 73 -12.04 19.67 9.10
C THR A 73 -12.38 18.93 10.38
N THR A 74 -12.11 19.51 11.56
CA THR A 74 -12.43 18.89 12.86
C THR A 74 -13.92 18.62 13.02
N ILE A 75 -14.78 19.59 12.69
CA ILE A 75 -16.24 19.44 12.69
C ILE A 75 -16.68 18.36 11.68
N SER A 76 -16.08 18.34 10.49
CA SER A 76 -16.38 17.34 9.47
C SER A 76 -16.00 15.91 9.93
N PHE A 77 -14.86 15.76 10.61
CA PHE A 77 -14.46 14.50 11.24
C PHE A 77 -15.42 14.11 12.35
N ALA A 78 -15.85 15.04 13.21
CA ALA A 78 -16.80 14.78 14.28
C ALA A 78 -18.20 14.39 13.73
N ALA A 79 -18.65 15.03 12.65
CA ALA A 79 -19.88 14.67 11.96
C ALA A 79 -19.78 13.29 11.29
N ALA A 80 -18.66 12.99 10.60
CA ALA A 80 -18.40 11.67 10.04
C ALA A 80 -18.33 10.59 11.13
N ALA A 81 -17.78 10.91 12.31
CA ALA A 81 -17.74 10.02 13.46
C ALA A 81 -19.15 9.72 14.01
N GLN A 82 -20.06 10.69 14.02
CA GLN A 82 -21.46 10.46 14.39
C GLN A 82 -22.21 9.60 13.38
N LEU A 83 -21.82 9.67 12.09
CA LEU A 83 -22.36 8.79 11.03
C LEU A 83 -21.82 7.35 11.09
N ARG A 84 -20.88 7.03 12.01
CA ARG A 84 -20.28 5.68 12.15
C ARG A 84 -21.31 4.58 12.34
N ALA A 85 -22.48 4.86 12.91
CA ALA A 85 -23.50 3.86 13.21
C ALA A 85 -24.62 3.74 12.15
N GLY A 86 -24.56 4.52 11.07
CA GLY A 86 -25.69 4.65 10.13
C GLY A 86 -25.71 3.61 9.00
N THR A 87 -26.92 3.33 8.50
CA THR A 87 -27.20 2.59 7.26
C THR A 87 -26.34 3.04 6.08
N LEU A 88 -26.00 4.34 6.00
CA LEU A 88 -25.16 4.92 4.97
C LEU A 88 -23.76 4.29 4.91
N LEU A 89 -23.07 4.12 6.04
CA LEU A 89 -21.71 3.55 6.05
C LEU A 89 -21.72 2.08 5.61
N HIS A 90 -22.75 1.34 6.01
CA HIS A 90 -22.96 -0.04 5.56
C HIS A 90 -23.19 -0.11 4.04
N LEU A 91 -24.02 0.78 3.49
CA LEU A 91 -24.27 0.87 2.05
C LEU A 91 -22.99 1.25 1.30
N LEU A 92 -22.27 2.29 1.73
CA LEU A 92 -21.01 2.72 1.10
C LEU A 92 -19.97 1.60 1.12
N LYS A 93 -19.78 0.93 2.25
CA LYS A 93 -18.87 -0.22 2.36
C LYS A 93 -19.27 -1.32 1.39
N ARG A 94 -20.56 -1.67 1.35
CA ARG A 94 -21.07 -2.69 0.43
C ARG A 94 -20.82 -2.29 -1.02
N SER A 95 -21.07 -1.04 -1.40
CA SER A 95 -20.80 -0.52 -2.75
C SER A 95 -19.34 -0.59 -3.12
N VAL A 96 -18.42 -0.20 -2.22
CA VAL A 96 -16.96 -0.27 -2.45
C VAL A 96 -16.50 -1.72 -2.62
N VAL A 97 -16.95 -2.63 -1.75
CA VAL A 97 -16.61 -4.06 -1.85
C VAL A 97 -17.15 -4.66 -3.14
N ILE A 98 -18.39 -4.33 -3.53
CA ILE A 98 -18.98 -4.76 -4.80
C ILE A 98 -18.16 -4.20 -5.96
N PHE A 99 -17.83 -2.91 -5.96
CA PHE A 99 -17.03 -2.26 -6.99
C PHE A 99 -15.71 -2.99 -7.23
N PHE A 100 -14.91 -3.24 -6.18
CA PHE A 100 -13.65 -3.97 -6.32
C PHE A 100 -13.82 -5.42 -6.77
N ALA A 101 -14.88 -6.10 -6.33
CA ALA A 101 -15.18 -7.46 -6.78
C ALA A 101 -15.53 -7.49 -8.29
N PHE A 102 -16.26 -6.50 -8.78
CA PHE A 102 -16.59 -6.35 -10.21
C PHE A 102 -15.44 -5.79 -11.05
N LEU A 103 -14.48 -5.11 -10.43
CA LEU A 103 -13.25 -4.65 -11.08
C LEU A 103 -12.24 -5.80 -11.28
N LEU A 104 -12.45 -6.96 -10.66
CA LEU A 104 -11.50 -8.07 -10.74
C LEU A 104 -11.27 -8.60 -12.18
N PRO A 105 -12.29 -8.83 -13.03
CA PRO A 105 -12.07 -9.22 -14.42
C PRO A 105 -11.25 -8.25 -15.28
N PRO A 106 -11.52 -6.92 -15.30
CA PRO A 106 -10.65 -6.00 -16.05
C PRO A 106 -9.25 -5.92 -15.46
N LEU A 107 -9.06 -6.02 -14.13
CA LEU A 107 -7.73 -6.07 -13.54
C LEU A 107 -6.93 -7.29 -13.99
N ILE A 108 -7.57 -8.45 -14.08
CA ILE A 108 -6.97 -9.68 -14.63
C ILE A 108 -6.55 -9.45 -16.07
N PHE A 109 -7.42 -8.87 -16.90
CA PHE A 109 -7.11 -8.56 -18.29
C PHE A 109 -5.86 -7.67 -18.41
N PHE A 110 -5.79 -6.57 -17.66
CA PHE A 110 -4.63 -5.68 -17.70
C PHE A 110 -3.34 -6.33 -17.16
N ALA A 111 -3.45 -7.17 -16.13
CA ALA A 111 -2.32 -7.94 -15.63
C ALA A 111 -1.78 -8.92 -16.67
N VAL A 112 -2.67 -9.65 -17.35
CA VAL A 112 -2.29 -10.55 -18.45
C VAL A 112 -1.62 -9.77 -19.57
N VAL A 113 -2.21 -8.67 -20.04
CA VAL A 113 -1.61 -7.80 -21.07
C VAL A 113 -0.21 -7.35 -20.63
N THR A 114 -0.07 -6.88 -19.39
CA THR A 114 1.24 -6.41 -18.88
C THR A 114 2.28 -7.52 -18.88
N ILE A 115 1.92 -8.74 -18.45
CA ILE A 115 2.82 -9.89 -18.42
C ILE A 115 3.18 -10.34 -19.84
N LEU A 116 2.21 -10.43 -20.75
CA LEU A 116 2.45 -10.86 -22.13
C LEU A 116 3.33 -9.86 -22.88
N PHE A 117 3.03 -8.56 -22.80
CA PHE A 117 3.86 -7.53 -23.43
C PHE A 117 5.28 -7.50 -22.85
N ALA A 118 5.43 -7.72 -21.53
CA ALA A 118 6.75 -7.84 -20.92
C ALA A 118 7.53 -9.08 -21.42
N ALA A 119 6.83 -10.17 -21.73
CA ALA A 119 7.43 -11.41 -22.24
C ALA A 119 7.77 -11.36 -23.73
N PHE A 120 6.93 -10.75 -24.57
CA PHE A 120 7.09 -10.75 -26.03
C PHE A 120 7.83 -9.53 -26.59
N ASP A 121 7.51 -8.32 -26.12
CA ASP A 121 7.99 -7.08 -26.73
C ASP A 121 9.21 -6.49 -26.00
N HIS A 122 9.79 -7.24 -25.05
CA HIS A 122 10.84 -6.76 -24.13
C HIS A 122 10.48 -5.44 -23.41
N TRP A 123 9.18 -5.13 -23.31
CA TRP A 123 8.72 -3.96 -22.59
C TRP A 123 8.98 -4.15 -21.10
N GLN A 124 9.65 -3.19 -20.47
CA GLN A 124 9.94 -3.24 -19.03
C GLN A 124 8.87 -2.44 -18.26
N PRO A 125 7.84 -3.08 -17.69
CA PRO A 125 6.83 -2.37 -16.92
C PRO A 125 7.47 -1.72 -15.69
N SER A 126 6.98 -0.53 -15.35
CA SER A 126 7.48 0.17 -14.17
C SER A 126 7.13 -0.55 -12.88
N LEU A 127 7.97 -0.43 -11.86
CA LEU A 127 7.67 -0.89 -10.50
C LEU A 127 6.30 -0.41 -10.01
N ALA A 128 5.95 0.85 -10.28
CA ALA A 128 4.68 1.43 -9.86
C ALA A 128 3.49 0.74 -10.53
N LEU A 129 3.60 0.41 -11.82
CA LEU A 129 2.56 -0.33 -12.55
C LEU A 129 2.38 -1.73 -11.98
N CYS A 130 3.47 -2.50 -11.84
CA CYS A 130 3.42 -3.86 -11.31
C CYS A 130 2.88 -3.89 -9.87
N GLY A 131 3.37 -2.97 -9.02
CA GLY A 131 2.92 -2.83 -7.64
C GLY A 131 1.45 -2.44 -7.53
N LEU A 132 0.98 -1.50 -8.36
CA LEU A 132 -0.42 -1.07 -8.36
C LEU A 132 -1.36 -2.19 -8.84
N GLN A 133 -1.01 -2.87 -9.92
CA GLN A 133 -1.81 -4.01 -10.40
C GLN A 133 -1.85 -5.13 -9.35
N GLY A 134 -0.71 -5.47 -8.75
CA GLY A 134 -0.63 -6.44 -7.67
C GLY A 134 -1.51 -6.09 -6.47
N LEU A 135 -1.44 -4.83 -6.03
CA LEU A 135 -2.27 -4.31 -4.94
C LEU A 135 -3.77 -4.40 -5.29
N LEU A 136 -4.16 -3.95 -6.48
CA LEU A 136 -5.56 -3.95 -6.92
C LEU A 136 -6.10 -5.38 -7.07
N LEU A 137 -5.29 -6.33 -7.55
CA LEU A 137 -5.66 -7.75 -7.58
C LEU A 137 -5.84 -8.30 -6.16
N LEU A 138 -4.94 -8.01 -5.22
CA LEU A 138 -5.09 -8.43 -3.83
C LEU A 138 -6.37 -7.87 -3.20
N VAL A 139 -6.64 -6.57 -3.40
CA VAL A 139 -7.88 -5.92 -2.93
C VAL A 139 -9.10 -6.55 -3.59
N GLY A 140 -9.07 -6.78 -4.90
CA GLY A 140 -10.16 -7.40 -5.66
C GLY A 140 -10.46 -8.84 -5.24
N ILE A 141 -9.43 -9.66 -4.97
CA ILE A 141 -9.58 -11.02 -4.44
C ILE A 141 -10.27 -10.97 -3.06
N ASN A 142 -9.79 -10.11 -2.15
CA ASN A 142 -10.38 -9.98 -0.82
C ASN A 142 -11.82 -9.45 -0.88
N ALA A 143 -12.09 -8.47 -1.74
CA ALA A 143 -13.42 -7.91 -1.95
C ALA A 143 -14.38 -8.94 -2.55
N SER A 144 -13.92 -9.76 -3.50
CA SER A 144 -14.72 -10.88 -4.02
C SER A 144 -14.92 -11.97 -2.98
N TYR A 145 -13.99 -12.18 -2.04
CA TYR A 145 -14.16 -13.22 -1.03
C TYR A 145 -15.24 -12.91 0.02
N ARG A 146 -15.48 -11.64 0.36
CA ARG A 146 -16.56 -11.17 1.27
C ARG A 146 -16.58 -11.84 2.66
N GLY A 147 -15.43 -12.27 3.17
CA GLY A 147 -15.33 -12.80 4.53
C GLY A 147 -15.83 -14.23 4.73
N GLY A 148 -16.11 -14.99 3.66
CA GLY A 148 -16.26 -16.46 3.71
C GLY A 148 -17.67 -17.04 3.86
N ASP A 149 -18.67 -16.22 4.15
CA ASP A 149 -20.04 -16.68 4.46
C ASP A 149 -21.00 -16.70 3.25
N GLU A 150 -20.59 -16.15 2.10
CA GLU A 150 -21.45 -16.07 0.90
C GLU A 150 -21.15 -17.15 -0.15
N TRP A 151 -22.20 -17.71 -0.76
CA TRP A 151 -22.07 -18.54 -1.96
C TRP A 151 -21.47 -17.72 -3.12
N ARG A 152 -20.51 -18.32 -3.82
CA ARG A 152 -19.81 -17.68 -4.95
C ARG A 152 -20.07 -18.46 -6.24
N PRO A 153 -20.51 -17.80 -7.33
CA PRO A 153 -20.65 -18.42 -8.64
C PRO A 153 -19.28 -18.82 -9.21
N LEU A 154 -19.28 -19.76 -10.16
CA LEU A 154 -18.06 -20.33 -10.75
C LEU A 154 -17.14 -19.27 -11.37
N TRP A 155 -17.70 -18.27 -12.06
CA TRP A 155 -16.89 -17.21 -12.69
C TRP A 155 -16.08 -16.42 -11.66
N ARG A 156 -16.64 -16.12 -10.48
CA ARG A 156 -15.94 -15.42 -9.39
C ARG A 156 -14.78 -16.26 -8.85
N ARG A 157 -15.04 -17.55 -8.61
CA ARG A 157 -14.00 -18.47 -8.13
C ARG A 157 -12.84 -18.59 -9.12
N ARG A 158 -13.15 -18.65 -10.44
CA ARG A 158 -12.14 -18.68 -11.50
C ARG A 158 -11.37 -17.37 -11.59
N ALA A 159 -12.04 -16.22 -11.49
CA ALA A 159 -11.40 -14.92 -11.50
C ALA A 159 -10.45 -14.75 -10.29
N GLU A 160 -10.90 -15.10 -9.08
CA GLU A 160 -10.08 -15.08 -7.86
C GLU A 160 -8.83 -15.98 -8.00
N PHE A 161 -9.00 -17.17 -8.56
CA PHE A 161 -7.90 -18.09 -8.82
C PHE A 161 -6.90 -17.50 -9.84
N LEU A 162 -7.38 -17.03 -10.99
CA LEU A 162 -6.53 -16.42 -12.02
C LEU A 162 -5.78 -15.21 -11.48
N ALA A 163 -6.47 -14.32 -10.77
CA ALA A 163 -5.86 -13.17 -10.12
C ALA A 163 -4.73 -13.58 -9.16
N ALA A 164 -4.93 -14.63 -8.35
CA ALA A 164 -3.91 -15.12 -7.43
C ALA A 164 -2.67 -15.66 -8.16
N ILE A 165 -2.87 -16.38 -9.28
CA ILE A 165 -1.76 -16.92 -10.10
C ILE A 165 -1.01 -15.82 -10.86
N LEU A 166 -1.64 -14.68 -11.14
CA LEU A 166 -0.99 -13.54 -11.79
C LEU A 166 -0.14 -12.68 -10.81
N LEU A 167 -0.28 -12.86 -9.49
CA LEU A 167 0.51 -12.08 -8.52
C LEU A 167 2.02 -12.39 -8.60
N PRO A 168 2.50 -13.65 -8.62
CA PRO A 168 3.93 -13.95 -8.73
C PRO A 168 4.63 -13.37 -9.97
N PRO A 169 4.11 -13.49 -11.21
CA PRO A 169 4.77 -12.87 -12.37
C PRO A 169 4.80 -11.34 -12.27
N LEU A 170 3.75 -10.70 -11.76
CA LEU A 170 3.78 -9.25 -11.49
C LEU A 170 4.82 -8.87 -10.43
N ALA A 171 4.96 -9.67 -9.37
CA ALA A 171 5.96 -9.46 -8.34
C ALA A 171 7.38 -9.60 -8.92
N LEU A 172 7.61 -10.60 -9.76
CA LEU A 172 8.88 -10.80 -10.47
C LEU A 172 9.23 -9.60 -11.35
N LEU A 173 8.28 -9.14 -12.18
CA LEU A 173 8.47 -7.96 -13.03
C LEU A 173 8.78 -6.71 -12.20
N GLY A 174 8.10 -6.53 -11.06
CA GLY A 174 8.38 -5.44 -10.11
C GLY A 174 9.79 -5.52 -9.51
N VAL A 175 10.26 -6.72 -9.14
CA VAL A 175 11.63 -6.95 -8.65
C VAL A 175 12.65 -6.61 -9.74
N LEU A 176 12.44 -7.06 -10.98
CA LEU A 176 13.33 -6.75 -12.10
C LEU A 176 13.39 -5.24 -12.36
N ALA A 177 12.25 -4.56 -12.37
CA ALA A 177 12.19 -3.10 -12.54
C ALA A 177 12.93 -2.36 -11.42
N LEU A 178 12.81 -2.82 -10.17
CA LEU A 178 13.53 -2.24 -9.04
C LEU A 178 15.03 -2.52 -9.12
N HIS A 179 15.42 -3.75 -9.47
CA HIS A 179 16.81 -4.16 -9.62
C HIS A 179 17.55 -3.28 -10.64
N ILE A 180 16.96 -3.07 -11.82
CA ILE A 180 17.51 -2.21 -12.86
C ILE A 180 17.71 -0.78 -12.34
N ARG A 181 16.73 -0.21 -11.63
CA ARG A 181 16.82 1.15 -11.08
C ARG A 181 17.88 1.28 -9.99
N VAL A 182 18.01 0.29 -9.12
CA VAL A 182 19.05 0.27 -8.07
C VAL A 182 20.43 0.08 -8.69
N GLY A 183 20.56 -0.76 -9.72
CA GLY A 183 21.82 -0.97 -10.45
C GLY A 183 22.33 0.33 -11.09
N HIS A 184 21.47 1.04 -11.81
CA HIS A 184 21.86 2.28 -12.51
C HIS A 184 22.05 3.47 -11.58
N TYR A 185 21.16 3.68 -10.61
CA TYR A 185 21.10 4.93 -9.85
C TYR A 185 21.45 4.75 -8.36
N GLY A 186 21.81 3.55 -7.91
CA GLY A 186 22.09 3.25 -6.50
C GLY A 186 20.86 3.29 -5.59
N PHE A 187 21.10 3.22 -4.29
CA PHE A 187 20.03 3.30 -3.29
C PHE A 187 19.64 4.75 -2.98
N THR A 188 18.34 4.96 -2.84
CA THR A 188 17.73 6.18 -2.29
C THR A 188 16.66 5.77 -1.27
N GLY A 189 16.26 6.68 -0.38
CA GLY A 189 15.20 6.43 0.58
C GLY A 189 13.94 5.82 -0.05
N PRO A 190 13.39 6.41 -1.13
CA PRO A 190 12.24 5.83 -1.85
C PRO A 190 12.48 4.41 -2.39
N ARG A 191 13.69 4.08 -2.86
CA ARG A 191 14.00 2.72 -3.37
C ARG A 191 14.07 1.68 -2.26
N ILE A 192 14.53 2.06 -1.08
CA ILE A 192 14.52 1.16 0.09
C ILE A 192 13.09 0.92 0.58
N ILE A 193 12.24 1.95 0.58
CA ILE A 193 10.81 1.78 0.86
C ILE A 193 10.18 0.87 -0.20
N ALA A 194 10.51 1.06 -1.49
CA ALA A 194 10.06 0.19 -2.56
C ALA A 194 10.49 -1.27 -2.38
N MET A 195 11.72 -1.54 -1.92
CA MET A 195 12.15 -2.90 -1.59
C MET A 195 11.29 -3.52 -0.49
N ALA A 196 11.00 -2.77 0.57
CA ALA A 196 10.15 -3.22 1.66
C ALA A 196 8.73 -3.53 1.18
N LEU A 197 8.16 -2.67 0.33
CA LEU A 197 6.86 -2.92 -0.29
C LEU A 197 6.89 -4.13 -1.23
N MET A 198 7.97 -4.33 -2.00
CA MET A 198 8.13 -5.50 -2.85
C MET A 198 8.28 -6.78 -2.05
N PHE A 199 8.97 -6.75 -0.91
CA PHE A 199 9.02 -7.89 0.01
C PHE A 199 7.61 -8.29 0.46
N LEU A 200 6.78 -7.33 0.87
CA LEU A 200 5.38 -7.59 1.22
C LEU A 200 4.59 -8.14 0.03
N PHE A 201 4.75 -7.54 -1.14
CA PHE A 201 4.05 -7.99 -2.35
C PHE A 201 4.43 -9.42 -2.72
N ILE A 202 5.71 -9.78 -2.67
CA ILE A 202 6.18 -11.16 -2.90
C ILE A 202 5.58 -12.11 -1.87
N ALA A 203 5.58 -11.76 -0.58
CA ALA A 203 5.00 -12.59 0.46
C ALA A 203 3.49 -12.85 0.22
N TYR A 204 2.73 -11.80 -0.12
CA TYR A 204 1.32 -11.93 -0.51
C TYR A 204 1.14 -12.75 -1.79
N ALA A 205 1.96 -12.51 -2.82
CA ALA A 205 1.90 -13.21 -4.09
C ALA A 205 2.11 -14.72 -3.91
N LEU A 206 3.16 -15.12 -3.19
CA LEU A 206 3.49 -16.52 -2.93
C LEU A 206 2.42 -17.21 -2.08
N THR A 207 1.92 -16.53 -1.04
CA THR A 207 0.89 -17.12 -0.18
C THR A 207 -0.46 -17.30 -0.88
N TYR A 208 -0.88 -16.32 -1.68
CA TYR A 208 -2.15 -16.39 -2.42
C TYR A 208 -2.06 -17.38 -3.57
N ALA A 209 -0.98 -17.35 -4.37
CA ALA A 209 -0.75 -18.32 -5.44
C ALA A 209 -0.60 -19.73 -4.88
N GLY A 210 0.16 -19.91 -3.80
CA GLY A 210 0.30 -21.21 -3.13
C GLY A 210 -1.04 -21.74 -2.63
N ALA A 211 -1.85 -20.90 -1.97
CA ALA A 211 -3.20 -21.30 -1.54
C ALA A 211 -4.07 -21.72 -2.73
N ALA A 212 -4.04 -20.98 -3.83
CA ALA A 212 -4.76 -21.28 -5.07
C ALA A 212 -4.29 -22.62 -5.67
N LEU A 213 -2.99 -22.82 -5.87
CA LEU A 213 -2.43 -24.05 -6.42
C LEU A 213 -2.77 -25.28 -5.57
N ILE A 214 -2.70 -25.19 -4.25
CA ILE A 214 -3.07 -26.31 -3.37
C ILE A 214 -4.57 -26.65 -3.51
N SER A 215 -5.46 -25.71 -3.87
CA SER A 215 -6.87 -26.07 -4.13
C SER A 215 -7.10 -26.89 -5.39
N LEU A 216 -6.12 -27.01 -6.30
CA LEU A 216 -6.24 -27.93 -7.43
C LEU A 216 -6.36 -29.39 -6.97
N GLY A 217 -5.77 -29.73 -5.82
CA GLY A 217 -5.96 -31.02 -5.14
C GLY A 217 -7.22 -31.12 -4.26
N GLY A 218 -8.11 -30.13 -4.33
CA GLY A 218 -9.32 -30.04 -3.52
C GLY A 218 -9.20 -29.11 -2.30
N GLY A 219 -10.36 -28.77 -1.72
CA GLY A 219 -10.47 -27.98 -0.49
C GLY A 219 -10.79 -26.49 -0.68
N ARG A 220 -11.05 -25.81 0.44
CA ARG A 220 -11.47 -24.39 0.49
C ARG A 220 -10.23 -23.48 0.61
N TRP A 221 -9.52 -23.19 -0.48
CA TRP A 221 -8.29 -22.37 -0.40
C TRP A 221 -8.48 -21.00 0.24
N MET A 222 -9.65 -20.39 0.10
CA MET A 222 -9.88 -19.10 0.73
C MET A 222 -9.86 -19.16 2.27
N ALA A 223 -10.22 -20.28 2.88
CA ALA A 223 -10.06 -20.46 4.33
C ALA A 223 -8.58 -20.48 4.73
N ARG A 224 -7.67 -20.82 3.81
CA ARG A 224 -6.21 -20.70 4.03
C ARG A 224 -5.78 -19.23 3.97
N ILE A 225 -6.34 -18.44 3.06
CA ILE A 225 -6.07 -16.98 3.00
C ILE A 225 -6.48 -16.29 4.30
N GLU A 226 -7.61 -16.65 4.90
CA GLU A 226 -8.03 -16.11 6.20
C GLU A 226 -6.95 -16.29 7.28
N ARG A 227 -6.37 -17.48 7.33
CA ARG A 227 -5.32 -17.84 8.30
C ARG A 227 -3.99 -17.15 8.02
N ILE A 228 -3.76 -16.70 6.79
CA ILE A 228 -2.53 -16.02 6.37
C ILE A 228 -2.64 -14.50 6.57
N ASN A 229 -3.81 -13.92 6.32
CA ASN A 229 -4.01 -12.47 6.37
C ASN A 229 -3.74 -11.89 7.77
N LEU A 230 -4.09 -12.61 8.84
CA LEU A 230 -3.83 -12.16 10.22
C LEU A 230 -2.32 -12.10 10.55
N PRO A 231 -1.53 -13.17 10.38
CA PRO A 231 -0.06 -13.09 10.49
C PRO A 231 0.54 -12.00 9.59
N MET A 232 0.08 -11.87 8.34
CA MET A 232 0.56 -10.84 7.43
C MET A 232 0.31 -9.42 7.95
N ALA A 233 -0.78 -9.18 8.68
CA ALA A 233 -1.03 -7.89 9.32
C ALA A 233 0.11 -7.53 10.30
N PHE A 234 0.57 -8.49 11.10
CA PHE A 234 1.72 -8.31 11.98
C PHE A 234 3.02 -8.11 11.21
N VAL A 235 3.26 -8.87 10.13
CA VAL A 235 4.44 -8.67 9.26
C VAL A 235 4.48 -7.23 8.72
N VAL A 236 3.35 -6.70 8.23
CA VAL A 236 3.27 -5.32 7.73
C VAL A 236 3.53 -4.31 8.84
N MET A 237 2.96 -4.52 10.04
CA MET A 237 3.19 -3.65 11.20
C MET A 237 4.66 -3.66 11.62
N SER A 238 5.29 -4.84 11.73
CA SER A 238 6.71 -4.98 12.06
C SER A 238 7.61 -4.32 11.03
N LEU A 239 7.29 -4.44 9.74
CA LEU A 239 8.04 -3.78 8.68
C LEU A 239 7.90 -2.25 8.76
N CYS A 240 6.69 -1.75 8.99
CA CYS A 240 6.45 -0.32 9.23
C CYS A 240 7.24 0.20 10.43
N ALA A 241 7.24 -0.53 11.56
CA ALA A 241 8.00 -0.19 12.74
C ALA A 241 9.51 -0.21 12.48
N THR A 242 9.98 -1.20 11.71
CA THR A 242 11.40 -1.32 11.30
C THR A 242 11.83 -0.11 10.49
N LEU A 243 11.07 0.26 9.45
CA LEU A 243 11.36 1.43 8.60
C LEU A 243 11.29 2.76 9.35
N ALA A 244 10.45 2.85 10.39
CA ALA A 244 10.37 4.02 11.26
C ALA A 244 11.45 4.06 12.36
N SER A 245 12.17 2.96 12.57
CA SER A 245 13.19 2.84 13.61
C SER A 245 14.59 3.20 13.10
N PRO A 246 15.52 3.51 14.02
CA PRO A 246 16.94 3.61 13.70
C PRO A 246 17.58 2.32 13.18
N LEU A 247 16.86 1.19 13.08
CA LEU A 247 17.37 -0.02 12.45
C LEU A 247 17.07 -0.04 10.94
N GLY A 248 15.92 0.47 10.53
CA GLY A 248 15.45 0.42 9.13
C GLY A 248 15.34 1.76 8.43
N ASP A 249 15.76 2.88 9.03
CA ASP A 249 15.70 4.23 8.41
C ASP A 249 16.20 4.21 6.94
N PRO A 250 15.31 4.44 5.96
CA PRO A 250 15.65 4.42 4.54
C PRO A 250 16.72 5.43 4.16
N VAL A 251 16.75 6.60 4.78
CA VAL A 251 17.73 7.65 4.48
C VAL A 251 19.11 7.21 4.96
N ARG A 252 19.19 6.67 6.19
CA ARG A 252 20.44 6.15 6.75
C ARG A 252 21.03 5.03 5.89
N LEU A 253 20.20 4.06 5.52
CA LEU A 253 20.61 2.92 4.71
C LEU A 253 21.06 3.35 3.30
N ALA A 254 20.38 4.32 2.69
CA ALA A 254 20.77 4.86 1.39
C ALA A 254 22.13 5.56 1.45
N VAL A 255 22.33 6.46 2.42
CA VAL A 255 23.60 7.17 2.60
C VAL A 255 24.74 6.18 2.90
N ALA A 256 24.51 5.20 3.78
CA ALA A 256 25.49 4.18 4.10
C ALA A 256 25.91 3.37 2.87
N ASN A 257 24.96 2.98 2.01
CA ASN A 257 25.28 2.27 0.78
C ASN A 257 26.07 3.15 -0.21
N GLN A 258 25.63 4.40 -0.43
CA GLN A 258 26.33 5.29 -1.36
C GLN A 258 27.77 5.53 -0.89
N ASN A 259 27.96 5.84 0.39
CA ASN A 259 29.30 6.01 0.98
C ASN A 259 30.15 4.74 0.82
N TRP A 260 29.59 3.57 1.11
CA TRP A 260 30.29 2.29 0.94
C TRP A 260 30.76 2.07 -0.51
N ARG A 261 29.91 2.39 -1.50
CA ARG A 261 30.26 2.27 -2.93
C ARG A 261 31.39 3.21 -3.32
N MET A 262 31.45 4.42 -2.78
CA MET A 262 32.54 5.37 -3.01
C MET A 262 33.85 4.85 -2.41
N LEU A 263 33.83 4.44 -1.13
CA LEU A 263 35.01 3.97 -0.41
C LEU A 263 35.63 2.70 -1.02
N HIS A 264 34.82 1.86 -1.67
CA HIS A 264 35.27 0.62 -2.31
C HIS A 264 35.47 0.76 -3.82
N GLY A 265 35.56 1.99 -4.35
CA GLY A 265 35.83 2.25 -5.77
C GLY A 265 34.76 1.71 -6.73
N ARG A 266 33.54 1.45 -6.25
CA ARG A 266 32.41 0.99 -7.08
C ARG A 266 31.76 2.12 -7.87
N ILE A 267 32.08 3.37 -7.53
CA ILE A 267 31.68 4.59 -8.23
C ILE A 267 32.88 5.53 -8.19
N ALA A 268 33.21 6.16 -9.32
CA ALA A 268 34.24 7.20 -9.38
C ALA A 268 33.81 8.45 -8.57
N PRO A 269 34.73 9.20 -7.96
CA PRO A 269 34.39 10.39 -7.17
C PRO A 269 33.54 11.42 -7.92
N GLU A 270 33.70 11.54 -9.24
CA GLU A 270 32.96 12.48 -10.09
C GLU A 270 31.51 12.04 -10.36
N ALA A 271 31.27 10.72 -10.33
CA ALA A 271 29.95 10.12 -10.50
C ALA A 271 29.23 9.90 -9.16
N PHE A 272 29.83 10.30 -8.04
CA PHE A 272 29.24 10.19 -6.72
C PHE A 272 28.12 11.23 -6.51
N ASP A 273 27.00 10.81 -5.96
CA ASP A 273 25.80 11.64 -5.82
C ASP A 273 25.87 12.54 -4.56
N TYR A 274 26.76 13.54 -4.58
CA TYR A 274 26.90 14.52 -3.50
C TYR A 274 25.59 15.30 -3.26
N ALA A 275 24.81 15.52 -4.31
CA ALA A 275 23.54 16.23 -4.22
C ALA A 275 22.53 15.44 -3.37
N TYR A 276 22.42 14.14 -3.58
CA TYR A 276 21.59 13.28 -2.73
C TYR A 276 22.03 13.34 -1.27
N LEU A 277 23.32 13.23 -0.96
CA LEU A 277 23.81 13.32 0.42
C LEU A 277 23.49 14.67 1.06
N ARG A 278 23.70 15.78 0.32
CA ARG A 278 23.50 17.14 0.82
C ARG A 278 22.02 17.48 1.06
N TYR A 279 21.16 17.16 0.11
CA TYR A 279 19.76 17.61 0.11
C TYR A 279 18.78 16.56 0.63
N SER A 280 19.08 15.26 0.46
CA SER A 280 18.18 14.15 0.83
C SER A 280 18.75 13.25 1.93
N GLY A 281 20.06 13.30 2.21
CA GLY A 281 20.73 12.47 3.20
C GLY A 281 20.51 12.88 4.68
N LEU A 282 19.82 13.99 4.93
CA LEU A 282 19.58 14.55 6.26
C LEU A 282 20.87 14.64 7.08
N LYS A 283 20.81 14.34 8.38
CA LYS A 283 21.99 14.34 9.28
C LYS A 283 23.05 13.32 8.87
N PHE A 284 22.66 12.20 8.24
CA PHE A 284 23.60 11.14 7.85
C PHE A 284 24.45 11.56 6.66
N GLY A 285 23.85 12.22 5.67
CA GLY A 285 24.56 12.75 4.51
C GLY A 285 25.55 13.85 4.91
N ARG A 286 25.14 14.77 5.79
CA ARG A 286 26.06 15.79 6.34
C ARG A 286 27.27 15.18 7.05
N ALA A 287 27.05 14.16 7.89
CA ALA A 287 28.15 13.49 8.60
C ALA A 287 29.17 12.84 7.66
N VAL A 288 28.74 12.32 6.50
CA VAL A 288 29.66 11.77 5.49
C VAL A 288 30.40 12.89 4.74
N LEU A 289 29.72 14.00 4.42
CA LEU A 289 30.32 15.12 3.67
C LEU A 289 31.31 15.95 4.50
N GLU A 290 31.08 16.06 5.81
CA GLU A 290 31.94 16.83 6.73
C GLU A 290 33.20 16.06 7.16
N GLY A 291 33.25 14.74 6.89
CA GLY A 291 34.34 13.87 7.33
C GLY A 291 34.29 13.55 8.84
N PRO A 292 35.06 12.53 9.31
CA PRO A 292 35.23 12.32 10.74
C PRO A 292 35.90 13.54 11.36
N ARG A 293 35.31 14.07 12.44
CA ARG A 293 36.01 15.00 13.34
C ARG A 293 37.11 14.30 14.10
#